data_AF-A0A947AXD4-F1
#
_entry.id   AF-A0A947AXD4-F1
#
_cell.length_a   1.000
_cell.length_b   1.000
_cell.length_c   1.000
_cell.angle_alpha   90.00
_cell.angle_beta   90.00
_cell.angle_gamma   90.00
#
_symmetry.space_group_name_H-M   'P 1'
#
loop_
_entity.id
_entity.type
_entity.pdbx_description
1 polymer ?
#
loop_
_entity_poly.entity_id
_entity_poly.type
_entity_poly.pdbx_seq_one_letter_code
_entity_poly.pdbx_strand_id
1 'polypeptide(L)'
;MGEIVFWAIIRTAFTILFLWVVQSHIDFQLWIMISVAAVYVFIIHPTMVSYKWFEERNKNVISSTLCSSCKHFDSSAVLCMKYDKHPTEDFVPCEGEDWEPN
;
A
#
# COMPACT_ATOMS: atom_id res chain seq x y z
N MET A 1 3.86 5.10 1.56
CA MET A 1 2.42 4.84 1.81
C MET A 1 1.55 6.08 1.57
N GLY A 2 1.65 7.14 2.37
CA GLY A 2 0.73 8.30 2.30
C GLY A 2 0.70 9.05 0.95
N GLU A 3 1.86 9.25 0.30
CA GLU A 3 1.92 9.90 -1.02
C GLU A 3 1.18 9.12 -2.12
N ILE A 4 1.28 7.78 -2.08
CA ILE A 4 0.62 6.88 -3.03
C ILE A 4 -0.90 6.97 -2.88
N VAL A 5 -1.38 6.94 -1.63
CA VAL A 5 -2.81 7.05 -1.32
C VAL A 5 -3.34 8.44 -1.70
N PHE A 6 -2.60 9.50 -1.40
CA PHE A 6 -3.00 10.87 -1.74
C PHE A 6 -3.16 11.05 -3.26
N TRP A 7 -2.19 10.58 -4.04
CA TRP A 7 -2.27 10.65 -5.50
C TRP A 7 -3.36 9.75 -6.09
N ALA A 8 -3.67 8.62 -5.45
CA ALA A 8 -4.80 7.78 -5.84
C ALA A 8 -6.14 8.52 -5.66
N ILE A 9 -6.35 9.15 -4.50
CA ILE A 9 -7.57 9.93 -4.21
C ILE A 9 -7.76 11.06 -5.22
N ILE A 10 -6.68 11.80 -5.52
CA ILE A 10 -6.71 12.88 -6.53
C ILE A 10 -7.11 12.32 -7.89
N ARG A 11 -6.47 11.24 -8.37
CA ARG A 11 -6.81 10.63 -9.66
C ARG A 11 -8.27 10.18 -9.69
N THR A 12 -8.75 9.53 -8.65
CA THR A 12 -10.15 9.09 -8.56
C THR A 12 -11.12 10.28 -8.63
N ALA A 13 -10.86 11.37 -7.91
CA ALA A 13 -11.71 12.56 -7.96
C ALA A 13 -11.79 13.15 -9.37
N PHE A 14 -10.66 13.27 -10.07
CA PHE A 14 -10.63 13.72 -11.47
C PHE A 14 -11.32 12.74 -12.43
N THR A 15 -11.12 11.43 -12.26
CA THR A 15 -11.79 10.41 -13.09
C THR A 15 -13.30 10.48 -12.95
N ILE A 16 -13.83 10.66 -11.73
CA ILE A 16 -15.28 10.78 -11.51
C ILE A 16 -15.83 12.03 -12.18
N LEU A 17 -15.19 13.19 -12.00
CA LEU A 17 -15.60 14.43 -12.66
C LEU A 17 -15.58 14.29 -14.19
N PHE A 18 -14.53 13.69 -14.73
CA PHE A 18 -14.41 13.46 -16.17
C PHE A 18 -15.52 12.53 -16.69
N LEU A 19 -15.76 11.41 -16.02
CA LEU A 19 -16.80 10.46 -16.43
C LEU A 19 -18.20 11.07 -16.36
N TRP A 20 -18.46 11.96 -15.41
CA TRP A 20 -19.72 12.67 -15.31
C TRP A 20 -19.97 13.61 -16.49
N VAL A 21 -18.94 14.38 -16.89
CA VAL A 21 -19.03 15.25 -18.08
C VAL A 21 -19.19 14.44 -19.37
N VAL A 22 -18.47 13.33 -19.49
CA VAL A 22 -18.54 12.48 -20.68
C VAL A 22 -19.91 11.81 -20.81
N GLN A 23 -20.58 11.50 -19.70
CA GLN A 23 -21.89 10.82 -19.68
C GLN A 23 -22.94 11.50 -20.56
N SER A 24 -22.97 12.83 -20.63
CA SER A 24 -23.97 13.55 -21.43
C SER A 24 -23.73 13.54 -22.93
N HIS A 25 -22.54 13.09 -23.38
CA HIS A 25 -22.11 13.18 -24.77
C HIS A 25 -22.06 11.84 -25.50
N ILE A 26 -22.22 10.71 -24.80
CA ILE A 26 -22.07 9.37 -25.37
C ILE A 26 -23.20 8.44 -24.96
N ASP A 27 -23.40 7.39 -25.76
CA ASP A 27 -24.33 6.31 -25.44
C ASP A 27 -23.96 5.59 -24.14
N PHE A 28 -24.98 5.17 -23.39
CA PHE A 28 -24.83 4.53 -22.09
C PHE A 28 -23.93 3.28 -22.13
N GLN A 29 -24.00 2.50 -23.21
CA GLN A 29 -23.19 1.29 -23.37
C GLN A 29 -21.70 1.62 -23.56
N LEU A 30 -21.38 2.66 -24.33
CA LEU A 30 -20.01 3.16 -24.49
C LEU A 30 -19.50 3.79 -23.19
N TRP A 31 -20.37 4.49 -22.45
CA TRP A 31 -20.03 5.10 -21.17
C TRP A 31 -19.60 4.07 -20.13
N ILE A 32 -20.32 2.95 -20.01
CA ILE A 32 -19.93 1.86 -19.12
C ILE A 32 -18.56 1.29 -19.52
N MET A 33 -18.31 1.06 -20.81
CA MET A 33 -17.03 0.51 -21.27
C MET A 33 -15.86 1.46 -20.95
N ILE A 34 -16.04 2.76 -21.20
CA ILE A 34 -15.03 3.79 -20.93
C ILE A 34 -14.78 3.92 -19.42
N SER A 35 -15.81 3.87 -18.59
CA SER A 35 -15.65 3.97 -17.13
C SER A 35 -14.83 2.80 -16.56
N VAL A 36 -15.09 1.57 -16.99
CA VAL A 36 -14.30 0.40 -16.58
C VAL A 36 -12.84 0.53 -17.04
N ALA A 37 -12.61 0.94 -18.29
CA ALA A 37 -11.26 1.15 -18.81
C ALA A 37 -10.53 2.26 -18.04
N ALA A 38 -11.21 3.37 -17.73
CA ALA A 38 -10.65 4.49 -16.98
C ALA A 38 -10.24 4.07 -15.57
N VAL A 39 -11.08 3.30 -14.86
CA VAL A 39 -10.73 2.76 -13.54
C VAL A 39 -9.49 1.89 -13.61
N TYR A 40 -9.39 1.00 -14.60
CA TYR A 40 -8.22 0.14 -14.75
C TYR A 40 -6.93 0.93 -15.00
N VAL A 41 -6.97 1.87 -15.95
CA VAL A 41 -5.78 2.63 -16.36
C VAL A 41 -5.37 3.67 -15.32
N PHE A 42 -6.33 4.38 -14.72
CA PHE A 42 -6.02 5.48 -13.80
C PHE A 42 -5.90 5.07 -12.33
N ILE A 43 -6.41 3.91 -11.93
CA ILE A 43 -6.37 3.45 -10.52
C ILE A 43 -5.45 2.24 -10.39
N ILE A 44 -5.71 1.16 -11.14
CA ILE A 44 -4.98 -0.10 -10.95
C ILE A 44 -3.52 0.02 -11.41
N HIS A 45 -3.30 0.53 -12.62
CA HIS A 45 -1.96 0.66 -13.19
C HIS A 45 -1.00 1.51 -12.32
N PRO A 46 -1.33 2.75 -11.90
CA PRO A 46 -0.42 3.54 -11.08
C PRO A 46 -0.23 2.95 -9.68
N THR A 47 -1.20 2.23 -9.14
CA THR A 47 -1.05 1.54 -7.85
C THR A 47 0.04 0.46 -7.93
N MET A 48 0.02 -0.35 -9.00
CA MET A 48 1.06 -1.36 -9.24
C MET A 48 2.44 -0.73 -9.45
N VAL A 49 2.54 0.35 -10.23
CA VAL A 49 3.81 1.04 -10.46
C VAL A 49 4.34 1.66 -9.15
N SER A 50 3.47 2.30 -8.37
CA SER A 50 3.85 2.93 -7.11
C SER A 50 4.32 1.91 -6.08
N TYR A 51 3.72 0.72 -6.05
CA TYR A 51 4.16 -0.39 -5.21
C TYR A 51 5.57 -0.85 -5.58
N LYS A 52 5.84 -1.09 -6.87
CA LYS A 52 7.17 -1.47 -7.35
C LYS A 52 8.24 -0.43 -7.01
N TRP A 53 7.93 0.86 -7.21
CA TRP A 53 8.84 1.95 -6.85
C TRP A 53 9.12 2.04 -5.35
N PHE A 54 8.12 1.74 -4.52
CA PHE A 54 8.27 1.73 -3.06
C PHE A 54 9.17 0.56 -2.61
N GLU A 55 8.97 -0.63 -3.17
CA GLU A 55 9.81 -1.80 -2.91
C GLU A 55 11.26 -1.55 -3.33
N GLU A 56 11.47 -0.99 -4.52
CA GLU A 56 12.81 -0.76 -5.07
C GLU A 56 13.60 0.30 -4.28
N ARG A 57 12.96 1.41 -3.89
CA ARG A 57 13.61 2.45 -3.06
C ARG A 57 13.91 1.98 -1.65
N ASN A 58 13.04 1.15 -1.07
CA ASN A 58 13.23 0.64 0.28
C ASN A 58 13.99 -0.67 0.34
N LYS A 59 14.41 -1.24 -0.80
CA LYS A 59 15.16 -2.49 -0.86
C LYS A 59 16.41 -2.48 0.04
N ASN A 60 17.11 -1.36 0.09
CA ASN A 60 18.26 -1.19 0.98
C ASN A 60 17.85 -1.14 2.46
N VAL A 61 16.73 -0.51 2.80
CA VAL A 61 16.22 -0.47 4.17
C VAL A 61 15.71 -1.85 4.61
N ILE A 62 15.04 -2.56 3.71
CA ILE A 62 14.52 -3.92 3.92
C ILE A 62 15.67 -4.94 4.06
N SER A 63 16.82 -4.74 3.44
CA SER A 63 17.93 -5.72 3.50
C SER A 63 19.01 -5.40 4.53
N SER A 64 19.14 -4.15 4.98
CA SER A 64 20.29 -3.72 5.80
C SER A 64 19.95 -3.20 7.20
N THR A 65 18.67 -3.15 7.58
CA THR A 65 18.29 -2.64 8.91
C THR A 65 17.97 -3.76 9.90
N LEU A 66 18.33 -3.57 11.17
CA LEU A 66 17.91 -4.47 12.25
C LEU A 66 16.37 -4.63 12.28
N CYS A 67 15.63 -3.57 11.95
CA CYS A 67 14.16 -3.60 11.86
C CYS A 67 13.61 -4.66 10.91
N SER A 68 14.33 -4.97 9.81
CA SER A 68 13.87 -5.93 8.81
C SER A 68 14.18 -7.39 9.15
N SER A 69 15.01 -7.66 10.17
CA SER A 69 15.20 -8.99 10.73
C SER A 69 14.19 -9.31 11.83
N CYS A 70 13.24 -8.43 12.12
CA CYS A 70 12.18 -8.70 13.08
C CYS A 70 11.15 -9.66 12.51
N LYS A 71 10.71 -10.62 13.32
CA LYS A 71 9.60 -11.52 13.01
C LYS A 71 8.28 -10.81 12.67
N HIS A 72 8.09 -9.59 13.18
CA HIS A 72 6.91 -8.77 12.97
C HIS A 72 7.12 -7.60 11.99
N PHE A 73 8.13 -7.71 11.11
CA PHE A 73 8.37 -6.72 10.08
C PHE A 73 7.35 -6.81 8.94
N ASP A 74 6.67 -5.69 8.65
CA ASP A 74 5.83 -5.54 7.47
C ASP A 74 6.66 -4.91 6.32
N SER A 75 6.99 -5.74 5.32
CA SER A 75 7.76 -5.32 4.15
C SER A 75 6.97 -4.41 3.19
N SER A 76 5.64 -4.50 3.19
CA SER A 76 4.77 -3.68 2.35
C SER A 76 4.71 -2.22 2.84
N ALA A 77 4.94 -2.02 4.13
CA ALA A 77 4.91 -0.73 4.78
C ALA A 77 6.29 -0.27 5.32
N VAL A 78 7.29 -1.16 5.28
CA VAL A 78 8.66 -0.95 5.78
C VAL A 78 8.62 -0.46 7.23
N LEU A 79 7.86 -1.16 8.05
CA LEU A 79 7.71 -0.86 9.47
C LEU A 79 7.63 -2.14 10.28
N CYS A 80 8.25 -2.14 11.45
CA CYS A 80 8.03 -3.19 12.43
C CYS A 80 6.70 -2.94 13.13
N MET A 81 5.81 -3.92 13.07
CA MET A 81 4.56 -3.86 13.81
C MET A 81 4.86 -4.01 15.31
N LYS A 82 4.35 -3.11 16.14
CA LYS A 82 4.49 -3.22 17.59
C LYS A 82 3.69 -4.43 18.07
N TYR A 83 4.38 -5.47 18.51
CA TYR A 83 3.77 -6.63 19.13
C TYR A 83 3.95 -6.55 20.65
N ASP A 84 2.99 -5.90 21.31
CA ASP A 84 3.05 -5.62 22.75
C ASP A 84 2.56 -6.84 23.54
N LYS A 85 3.38 -7.89 23.60
CA LYS A 85 3.15 -9.00 24.53
C LYS A 85 3.70 -8.63 25.89
N HIS A 86 2.83 -8.65 26.90
CA HIS A 86 3.24 -8.44 28.28
C HIS A 86 3.76 -9.77 28.85
N PRO A 87 4.85 -9.74 29.64
CA PRO A 87 5.30 -10.92 30.36
C PRO A 87 4.24 -11.36 31.38
N THR A 88 4.06 -12.67 31.50
CA THR A 88 3.22 -13.34 32.51
C THR A 88 4.08 -14.35 33.27
N GLU A 89 3.61 -14.86 34.42
CA GLU A 89 4.39 -15.80 35.25
C GLU A 89 4.89 -17.04 34.47
N ASP A 90 4.13 -17.49 33.46
CA ASP A 90 4.44 -18.66 32.64
C ASP A 90 4.97 -18.34 31.22
N PHE A 91 5.11 -17.06 30.84
CA PHE A 91 5.50 -16.68 29.49
C PHE A 91 6.33 -15.39 29.45
N VAL A 92 7.55 -15.50 28.91
CA VAL A 92 8.46 -14.38 28.65
C VAL A 92 8.49 -14.11 27.14
N PRO A 93 8.10 -12.90 26.68
CA PRO A 93 8.24 -12.51 25.28
C PRO A 93 9.70 -12.55 24.83
N CYS A 94 9.95 -12.87 23.56
CA CYS A 94 11.29 -12.92 22.97
C CYS A 94 12.29 -13.85 23.70
N GLU A 95 11.80 -14.83 24.48
CA GLU A 95 12.63 -15.73 25.31
C GLU A 95 13.56 -15.00 26.31
N GLY A 96 13.32 -13.71 26.57
CA GLY A 96 14.16 -12.87 27.43
C GLY A 96 15.29 -12.11 26.71
N GLU A 97 15.37 -12.19 25.39
CA GLU A 97 16.29 -11.39 24.57
C GLU A 97 15.78 -9.95 24.39
N ASP A 98 16.70 -9.00 24.31
CA ASP A 98 16.39 -7.56 24.09
C ASP A 98 15.73 -7.30 22.72
N TRP A 99 15.76 -8.29 21.82
CA TRP A 99 15.31 -8.22 20.43
C TRP A 99 14.83 -9.60 19.96
N GLU A 100 13.78 -9.67 19.13
CA GLU A 100 13.33 -10.92 18.48
C GLU A 100 13.83 -10.97 17.02
N PRO A 101 15.04 -11.50 16.76
CA PRO A 101 15.47 -11.79 15.41
C PRO A 101 14.68 -12.97 14.85
N ASN A 102 14.53 -12.98 13.52
CA ASN A 102 13.86 -14.03 12.76
C ASN A 102 14.47 -15.42 12.95
#